data_AF-A0A954KFK5-F1
#
_entry.id   AF-A0A954KFK5-F1
#
_cell.length_a   1.000
_cell.length_b   1.000
_cell.length_c   1.000
_cell.angle_alpha   90.00
_cell.angle_beta   90.00
_cell.angle_gamma   90.00
#
_symmetry.space_group_name_H-M   'P 1'
#
loop_
_entity.id
_entity.type
_entity.pdbx_description
1 polymer ?
#
loop_
_entity_poly.entity_id
_entity_poly.type
_entity_poly.pdbx_seq_one_letter_code
_entity_poly.pdbx_strand_id
1 'polypeptide(L)'
;MDHLTPPPHAIHHAHGIPVPHSRHLSMEEQEELQRWLASRGSDESLNVREIAAFVSRSQPMLDVIMKSVTSVSVGRHLTPPSMTHAVALLGTRHTIDLLKKLAETSRRVNASRP
;
A
#
# COMPACT_ATOMS: atom_id res chain seq x y z
N MET A 1 -15.16 -51.03 -11.58
CA MET A 1 -14.64 -50.00 -12.50
C MET A 1 -15.14 -48.71 -11.94
N ASP A 2 -14.35 -48.13 -11.05
CA ASP A 2 -14.79 -47.11 -10.12
C ASP A 2 -14.25 -45.76 -10.55
N HIS A 3 -15.17 -44.80 -10.55
CA HIS A 3 -15.02 -43.48 -11.15
C HIS A 3 -14.01 -42.59 -10.40
N LEU A 4 -13.34 -41.78 -11.22
CA LEU A 4 -12.51 -40.62 -10.88
C LEU A 4 -13.18 -39.66 -9.88
N THR A 5 -12.39 -39.23 -8.89
CA THR A 5 -12.51 -37.88 -8.31
C THR A 5 -11.10 -37.33 -8.10
N PRO A 6 -10.64 -36.32 -8.87
CA PRO A 6 -9.43 -35.60 -8.48
C PRO A 6 -9.72 -34.74 -7.23
N PRO A 7 -8.77 -34.61 -6.29
CA PRO A 7 -8.94 -33.76 -5.12
C PRO A 7 -9.09 -32.28 -5.53
N PRO A 8 -9.83 -31.48 -4.74
CA PRO A 8 -10.09 -30.08 -5.06
C PRO A 8 -8.78 -29.30 -5.11
N HIS A 9 -8.62 -28.54 -6.19
CA HIS A 9 -7.53 -27.59 -6.36
C HIS A 9 -7.50 -26.66 -5.13
N ALA A 10 -6.40 -26.68 -4.39
CA ALA A 10 -6.12 -25.68 -3.38
C ALA A 10 -6.16 -24.31 -4.06
N ILE A 11 -7.21 -23.54 -3.78
CA ILE A 11 -7.31 -22.15 -4.17
C ILE A 11 -6.19 -21.44 -3.41
N HIS A 12 -5.03 -21.28 -4.05
CA HIS A 12 -4.00 -20.37 -3.58
C HIS A 12 -4.57 -18.96 -3.69
N HIS A 13 -5.23 -18.52 -2.63
CA HIS A 13 -5.53 -17.12 -2.41
C HIS A 13 -4.18 -16.40 -2.51
N ALA A 14 -4.00 -15.63 -3.59
CA ALA A 14 -2.89 -14.72 -3.71
C ALA A 14 -2.84 -13.91 -2.41
N HIS A 15 -1.80 -14.11 -1.59
CA HIS A 15 -1.55 -13.29 -0.41
C HIS A 15 -1.17 -11.89 -0.88
N GLY A 16 -2.16 -11.16 -1.37
CA GLY A 16 -2.04 -9.74 -1.65
C GLY A 16 -1.81 -9.06 -0.30
N ILE A 17 -0.69 -8.33 -0.19
CA ILE A 17 -0.41 -7.44 0.95
C ILE A 17 -1.72 -6.77 1.40
N PRO A 18 -2.23 -7.04 2.60
CA PRO A 18 -3.48 -6.48 3.07
C PRO A 18 -3.30 -4.96 3.19
N VAL A 19 -4.14 -4.20 2.50
CA VAL A 19 -4.19 -2.74 2.70
C VAL A 19 -4.98 -2.50 3.98
N PRO A 20 -4.44 -1.75 4.96
CA PRO A 20 -5.20 -1.40 6.14
C PRO A 20 -6.45 -0.61 5.74
N HIS A 21 -7.63 -0.96 6.30
CA HIS A 21 -8.86 -0.17 6.14
C HIS A 21 -8.59 1.27 6.62
N SER A 22 -8.35 2.17 5.68
CA SER A 22 -8.01 3.57 5.91
C SER A 22 -8.93 4.43 5.06
N ARG A 23 -9.03 5.72 5.37
CA ARG A 23 -9.79 6.66 4.55
C ARG A 23 -9.37 6.50 3.07
N HIS A 24 -10.35 6.47 2.17
CA HIS A 24 -10.07 6.36 0.74
C HIS A 24 -9.53 7.68 0.22
N LEU A 25 -8.67 7.61 -0.81
CA LEU A 25 -8.21 8.81 -1.51
C LEU A 25 -9.39 9.44 -2.26
N SER A 26 -9.48 10.77 -2.21
CA SER A 26 -10.31 11.52 -3.15
C SER A 26 -9.86 11.28 -4.60
N MET A 27 -10.69 11.64 -5.57
CA MET A 27 -10.31 11.54 -7.00
C MET A 27 -9.04 12.36 -7.29
N GLU A 28 -8.94 13.57 -6.74
CA GLU A 28 -7.77 14.44 -6.92
C GLU A 28 -6.50 13.82 -6.32
N GLU A 29 -6.56 13.34 -5.08
CA GLU A 29 -5.41 12.68 -4.44
C GLU A 29 -5.01 11.38 -5.15
N GLN A 30 -6.00 10.65 -5.67
CA GLN A 30 -5.77 9.44 -6.44
C GLN A 30 -5.05 9.74 -7.76
N GLU A 31 -5.46 10.80 -8.47
CA GLU A 31 -4.81 11.25 -9.69
C GLU A 31 -3.40 11.81 -9.43
N GLU A 32 -3.20 12.55 -8.34
CA GLU A 32 -1.88 13.03 -7.94
C GLU A 32 -0.94 11.86 -7.65
N LEU A 33 -1.40 10.86 -6.88
CA LEU A 33 -0.62 9.65 -6.60
C LEU A 33 -0.27 8.88 -7.88
N GLN A 34 -1.22 8.74 -8.81
CA GLN A 34 -0.95 8.06 -10.08
C GLN A 34 0.05 8.81 -10.96
N ARG A 35 -0.08 10.14 -11.06
CA ARG A 35 0.87 10.99 -11.78
C ARG A 35 2.26 10.91 -11.16
N TRP A 36 2.34 10.97 -9.84
CA TRP A 36 3.59 10.87 -9.10
C TRP A 36 4.27 9.50 -9.34
N LEU A 37 3.53 8.39 -9.23
CA LEU A 37 4.05 7.05 -9.53
C LEU A 37 4.49 6.90 -11.00
N ALA A 38 3.71 7.41 -11.95
CA ALA A 38 4.01 7.32 -13.38
C ALA A 38 5.24 8.15 -13.77
N SER A 39 5.45 9.30 -13.13
CA SER A 39 6.58 10.20 -13.40
C SER A 39 7.95 9.60 -13.04
N ARG A 40 7.99 8.51 -12.28
CA ARG A 40 9.21 8.00 -11.63
C ARG A 40 9.81 6.73 -12.26
N GLY A 41 9.22 6.22 -13.35
CA GLY A 41 9.86 5.32 -14.35
C GLY A 41 10.37 3.94 -13.93
N SER A 42 10.72 3.70 -12.66
CA SER A 42 11.06 2.40 -12.06
C SER A 42 11.16 2.59 -10.54
N ASP A 43 10.69 1.60 -9.75
CA ASP A 43 10.65 1.64 -8.28
C ASP A 43 12.03 1.89 -7.63
N GLU A 44 13.13 1.69 -8.37
CA GLU A 44 14.51 1.83 -7.89
C GLU A 44 15.01 3.29 -7.76
N SER A 45 14.34 4.26 -8.40
CA SER A 45 14.79 5.66 -8.37
C SER A 45 14.26 6.47 -7.17
N LEU A 46 13.27 5.94 -6.46
CA LEU A 46 12.58 6.66 -5.40
C LEU A 46 13.33 6.54 -4.08
N ASN A 47 13.87 7.67 -3.61
CA ASN A 47 14.54 7.71 -2.33
C ASN A 47 13.53 7.84 -1.17
N VAL A 48 13.93 7.35 0.01
CA VAL A 48 13.10 7.35 1.23
C VAL A 48 12.55 8.75 1.56
N ARG A 49 13.33 9.81 1.34
CA ARG A 49 12.93 11.19 1.66
C ARG A 49 11.82 11.69 0.73
N GLU A 50 11.89 11.37 -0.55
CA GLU A 50 10.89 11.78 -1.53
C GLU A 50 9.55 11.08 -1.29
N ILE A 51 9.60 9.77 -1.00
CA ILE A 51 8.40 9.01 -0.65
C ILE A 51 7.80 9.59 0.64
N ALA A 52 8.61 9.83 1.67
CA ALA A 52 8.13 10.40 2.92
C ALA A 52 7.52 11.79 2.72
N ALA A 53 8.19 12.66 1.95
CA ALA A 53 7.69 14.01 1.65
C ALA A 53 6.37 13.96 0.89
N PHE A 54 6.20 13.04 -0.06
CA PHE A 54 4.96 12.87 -0.80
C PHE A 54 3.83 12.37 0.10
N VAL A 55 4.07 11.29 0.86
CA VAL A 55 3.08 10.67 1.76
C VAL A 55 2.62 11.65 2.85
N SER A 56 3.51 12.51 3.35
CA SER A 56 3.15 13.52 4.35
C SER A 56 2.16 14.58 3.87
N ARG A 57 1.86 14.67 2.57
CA ARG A 57 0.90 15.64 2.01
C ARG A 57 -0.55 15.17 2.09
N SER A 58 -0.78 13.86 2.32
CA SER A 58 -2.12 13.27 2.33
C SER A 58 -2.31 12.41 3.59
N GLN A 59 -3.29 12.80 4.42
CA GLN A 59 -3.62 12.07 5.65
C GLN A 59 -3.98 10.59 5.40
N PRO A 60 -4.80 10.24 4.37
CA PRO A 60 -5.02 8.85 3.98
C PRO A 60 -3.74 8.03 3.72
N MET A 61 -2.76 8.63 3.03
CA MET A 61 -1.49 7.95 2.72
C MET A 61 -0.68 7.74 4.00
N LEU A 62 -0.59 8.77 4.84
CA LEU A 62 0.04 8.73 6.16
C LEU A 62 -0.53 7.59 7.02
N ASP A 63 -1.86 7.51 7.11
CA ASP A 63 -2.55 6.50 7.92
C ASP A 63 -2.22 5.07 7.48
N VAL A 64 -2.17 4.83 6.16
CA VAL A 64 -1.80 3.52 5.60
C VAL A 64 -0.38 3.16 5.96
N ILE A 65 0.58 4.08 5.79
CA ILE A 65 1.98 3.78 6.09
C ILE A 65 2.18 3.55 7.59
N MET A 66 1.58 4.39 8.45
CA MET A 66 1.71 4.26 9.90
C MET A 66 1.06 2.98 10.42
N LYS A 67 -0.09 2.55 9.87
CA LYS A 67 -0.69 1.25 10.20
C LYS A 67 0.21 0.09 9.78
N SER A 68 0.79 0.14 8.59
CA SER A 68 1.73 -0.90 8.14
C SER A 68 2.98 -0.94 9.01
N VAL A 69 3.57 0.21 9.38
CA VAL A 69 4.70 0.26 10.32
C VAL A 69 4.31 -0.34 11.66
N THR A 70 3.14 0.01 12.18
CA THR A 70 2.67 -0.50 13.47
C THR A 70 2.52 -2.02 13.41
N SER A 71 1.98 -2.55 12.32
CA SER A 71 1.84 -3.99 12.06
C SER A 71 3.18 -4.72 12.00
N VAL A 72 4.20 -4.12 11.39
CA VAL A 72 5.56 -4.70 11.31
C VAL A 72 6.30 -4.57 12.64
N SER A 73 6.00 -3.53 13.42
CA SER A 73 6.60 -3.25 14.73
C SER A 73 5.91 -3.94 15.90
N VAL A 74 4.85 -4.74 15.67
CA VAL A 74 4.18 -5.51 16.74
C VAL A 74 5.21 -6.44 17.38
N GLY A 75 5.54 -6.16 18.65
CA GLY A 75 6.58 -6.85 19.42
C GLY A 75 7.80 -6.00 19.79
N ARG A 76 7.99 -4.82 19.16
CA ARG A 76 9.16 -3.95 19.41
C ARG A 76 8.83 -2.55 19.95
N HIS A 77 7.56 -2.16 20.08
CA HIS A 77 7.16 -0.80 20.53
C HIS A 77 7.87 0.33 19.76
N LEU A 78 8.19 0.11 18.47
CA LEU A 78 8.90 1.08 17.65
C LEU A 78 7.90 2.07 17.05
N THR A 79 7.74 3.22 17.70
CA THR A 79 7.12 4.39 17.09
C THR A 79 8.19 5.13 16.28
N PRO A 80 8.07 5.23 14.94
CA PRO A 80 9.05 5.93 14.13
C PRO A 80 9.06 7.43 14.49
N PRO A 81 10.24 8.07 14.68
CA PRO A 81 10.33 9.48 15.04
C PRO A 81 9.98 10.44 13.89
N SER A 82 9.85 9.94 12.66
CA SER A 82 9.48 10.74 11.48
C SER A 82 8.97 9.85 10.35
N MET A 83 8.33 10.47 9.36
CA MET A 83 7.86 9.79 8.14
C MET A 83 9.02 9.13 7.36
N THR A 84 10.18 9.78 7.30
CA THR A 84 11.39 9.21 6.69
C THR A 84 11.81 7.92 7.38
N HIS A 85 11.73 7.86 8.71
CA HIS A 85 12.01 6.63 9.46
C HIS A 85 10.95 5.56 9.24
N ALA A 86 9.67 5.94 9.17
CA ALA A 86 8.58 5.02 8.85
C ALA A 86 8.77 4.36 7.48
N VAL A 87 9.08 5.14 6.44
CA VAL A 87 9.38 4.62 5.09
C VAL A 87 10.66 3.78 5.10
N ALA A 88 11.70 4.18 5.83
CA ALA A 88 12.93 3.40 5.95
C ALA A 88 12.71 2.03 6.62
N LEU A 89 11.87 1.98 7.65
CA LEU A 89 11.52 0.73 8.34
C LEU A 89 10.74 -0.25 7.45
N LEU A 90 9.84 0.26 6.61
CA LEU A 90 9.11 -0.58 5.65
C LEU A 90 9.95 -0.92 4.41
N GLY A 91 10.86 -0.04 4.03
CA GLY A 91 11.54 -0.07 2.74
C GLY A 91 10.74 0.63 1.64
N THR A 92 11.47 1.21 0.69
CA THR A 92 10.91 1.99 -0.43
C THR A 92 9.96 1.14 -1.28
N ARG A 93 10.39 -0.05 -1.70
CA ARG A 93 9.59 -0.99 -2.49
C ARG A 93 8.25 -1.33 -1.82
N HIS A 94 8.28 -1.74 -0.56
CA HIS A 94 7.06 -2.08 0.18
C HIS A 94 6.13 -0.87 0.34
N THR A 95 6.69 0.31 0.61
CA THR A 95 5.93 1.55 0.71
C THR A 95 5.23 1.87 -0.61
N ILE A 96 5.92 1.72 -1.74
CA ILE A 96 5.34 1.94 -3.06
C ILE A 96 4.24 0.92 -3.37
N ASP A 97 4.43 -0.34 -3.02
CA ASP A 97 3.38 -1.37 -3.18
C ASP A 97 2.12 -1.04 -2.36
N LEU A 98 2.27 -0.53 -1.14
CA LEU A 98 1.15 -0.05 -0.32
C LEU A 98 0.42 1.12 -0.99
N LEU A 99 1.15 2.09 -1.53
CA LEU A 99 0.57 3.24 -2.23
C LEU A 99 -0.17 2.82 -3.51
N LYS A 100 0.42 1.93 -4.32
CA LYS A 100 -0.22 1.35 -5.51
C LYS A 100 -1.55 0.70 -5.16
N LYS A 101 -1.58 -0.11 -4.09
CA LYS A 101 -2.82 -0.77 -3.63
C LYS A 101 -3.85 0.20 -3.05
N LEU A 102 -3.40 1.26 -2.36
CA LEU A 102 -4.29 2.31 -1.88
C LEU A 102 -4.97 3.05 -3.05
N ALA A 103 -4.21 3.38 -4.10
CA ALA A 103 -4.75 3.94 -5.34
C ALA A 103 -5.77 3.02 -6.01
N GLU A 104 -5.48 1.72 -6.10
CA GLU A 104 -6.40 0.75 -6.68
C GLU A 104 -7.69 0.62 -5.87
N THR A 105 -7.57 0.50 -4.54
CA THR A 105 -8.72 0.38 -3.63
C THR A 105 -9.59 1.62 -3.70
N SER A 106 -8.99 2.81 -3.70
CA SER A 106 -9.72 4.08 -3.79
C SER A 106 -10.42 4.21 -5.15
N ARG A 107 -9.78 3.77 -6.24
CA ARG A 107 -10.40 3.75 -7.58
C ARG A 107 -11.65 2.88 -7.62
N ARG A 108 -11.59 1.67 -7.05
CA ARG A 108 -12.74 0.75 -6.98
C ARG A 108 -13.90 1.37 -6.20
N VAL A 109 -13.61 2.04 -5.09
CA VAL A 109 -14.63 2.72 -4.26
C VAL A 109 -15.23 3.93 -4.99
N ASN A 110 -14.39 4.77 -5.60
CA ASN A 110 -14.84 5.94 -6.34
C ASN A 110 -15.67 5.57 -7.57
N ALA A 111 -15.33 4.47 -8.26
CA ALA A 111 -16.11 3.94 -9.38
C ALA A 111 -17.45 3.29 -8.96
N SER A 112 -17.61 2.95 -7.66
CA SER A 112 -18.82 2.35 -7.11
C SER A 112 -19.79 3.38 -6.51
N ARG A 113 -19.46 4.68 -6.55
CA ARG A 113 -20.33 5.76 -6.09
C ARG A 113 -21.23 6.21 -7.26
N PRO A 114 -22.56 6.07 -7.17
CA PRO A 114 -23.51 6.52 -8.19
C PRO A 114 -23.62 8.05 -8.27
#